data_AF-K7K4J0-F1
#
_entry.id   AF-K7K4J0-F1
#
_cell.length_a   1.000
_cell.length_b   1.000
_cell.length_c   1.000
_cell.angle_alpha   90.00
_cell.angle_beta   90.00
_cell.angle_gamma   90.00
#
_symmetry.space_group_name_H-M   'P 1'
#
loop_
_entity.id
_entity.type
_entity.pdbx_description
1 polymer ?
#
loop_
_entity_poly.entity_id
_entity_poly.type
_entity_poly.pdbx_seq_one_letter_code
_entity_poly.pdbx_strand_id
1 'polypeptide(L)'
;MEFLLSLAEEEQVILVGHSFGGLCISVAMELFPTKIAAAVFVSAWLPSPDLNYLDLLQEDLTLALSLLRPFPIFGDEDLQENTQLTRDNYGIVAKVYIVCEQDKLFKHDFQLFMIERNPPNDVKVIAGADHMSMFSKPQELFSYLQEITDTYY
;
A
#
# COMPACT_ATOMS: atom_id res chain seq x y z
N MET A 1 11.86 9.28 3.70
CA MET A 1 12.27 9.20 2.28
C MET A 1 13.80 9.16 2.02
N GLU A 2 14.68 9.60 2.94
CA GLU A 2 16.14 9.73 2.72
C GLU A 2 16.85 8.50 2.12
N PHE A 3 16.43 7.29 2.49
CA PHE A 3 17.01 6.07 1.93
C PHE A 3 16.85 5.97 0.40
N LEU A 4 15.66 6.26 -0.13
CA LEU A 4 15.42 6.19 -1.58
C LEU A 4 16.22 7.27 -2.31
N LEU A 5 16.41 8.44 -1.70
CA LEU A 5 17.28 9.49 -2.25
C LEU A 5 18.73 9.01 -2.36
N SER A 6 19.21 8.18 -1.43
CA SER A 6 20.59 7.69 -1.38
C SER A 6 20.93 6.59 -2.39
N LEU A 7 19.93 5.93 -2.99
CA LEU A 7 20.14 4.89 -4.01
C LEU A 7 20.75 5.47 -5.29
N ALA A 8 21.57 4.68 -5.98
CA ALA A 8 22.03 5.00 -7.33
C ALA A 8 20.87 5.05 -8.34
N GLU A 9 21.09 5.58 -9.55
CA GLU A 9 20.04 5.71 -10.56
C GLU A 9 19.57 4.36 -11.11
N GLU A 10 20.47 3.38 -11.16
CA GLU A 10 20.19 2.02 -11.62
C GLU A 10 19.71 1.08 -10.52
N GLU A 11 19.75 1.53 -9.25
CA GLU A 11 19.32 0.75 -8.11
C GLU A 11 17.82 0.93 -7.87
N GLN A 12 17.12 -0.20 -7.76
CA GLN A 12 15.71 -0.25 -7.42
C GLN A 12 15.49 -1.06 -6.15
N VAL A 13 14.34 -0.87 -5.52
CA VAL A 13 13.91 -1.68 -4.38
C VAL A 13 12.48 -2.17 -4.54
N ILE A 14 12.13 -3.21 -3.80
CA ILE A 14 10.74 -3.58 -3.56
C ILE A 14 10.31 -2.98 -2.23
N LEU A 15 9.21 -2.22 -2.24
CA LEU A 15 8.62 -1.68 -1.02
C LEU A 15 7.47 -2.57 -0.57
N VAL A 16 7.40 -2.88 0.72
CA VAL A 16 6.30 -3.66 1.31
C VAL A 16 5.59 -2.79 2.34
N GLY A 17 4.31 -2.50 2.08
CA GLY A 17 3.44 -1.72 2.93
C GLY A 17 2.34 -2.60 3.49
N HIS A 18 2.19 -2.61 4.81
CA HIS A 18 1.13 -3.32 5.51
C HIS A 18 0.13 -2.33 6.09
N SER A 19 -1.17 -2.61 6.01
CA SER A 19 -2.21 -1.73 6.57
C SER A 19 -2.08 -0.29 6.05
N PHE A 20 -1.98 0.71 6.93
CA PHE A 20 -1.70 2.10 6.56
C PHE A 20 -0.33 2.34 5.90
N GLY A 21 0.61 1.39 6.04
CA GLY A 21 1.87 1.42 5.30
C GLY A 21 1.68 1.45 3.77
N GLY A 22 0.52 1.03 3.26
CA GLY A 22 0.14 1.20 1.85
C GLY A 22 0.11 2.67 1.40
N LEU A 23 -0.32 3.60 2.25
CA LEU A 23 -0.24 5.04 1.96
C LEU A 23 1.22 5.51 1.89
N CYS A 24 2.04 5.08 2.85
CA CYS A 24 3.44 5.49 2.93
C CYS A 24 4.23 5.08 1.68
N ILE A 25 4.06 3.84 1.22
CA ILE A 25 4.73 3.38 0.01
C ILE A 25 4.14 4.02 -1.25
N SER A 26 2.86 4.40 -1.25
CA SER A 26 2.24 5.09 -2.40
C SER A 26 2.85 6.47 -2.63
N VAL A 27 3.16 7.22 -1.57
CA VAL A 27 3.90 8.49 -1.67
C VAL A 27 5.33 8.24 -2.14
N ALA A 28 5.98 7.18 -1.64
CA ALA A 28 7.30 6.79 -2.15
C ALA A 28 7.28 6.48 -3.66
N MET A 29 6.24 5.79 -4.15
CA MET A 29 6.03 5.52 -5.57
C MET A 29 5.84 6.80 -6.39
N GLU A 30 5.10 7.78 -5.85
CA GLU A 30 4.89 9.05 -6.53
C GLU A 30 6.19 9.86 -6.63
N LEU A 31 7.01 9.87 -5.57
CA LEU A 31 8.25 10.66 -5.52
C LEU A 31 9.43 9.98 -6.24
N PHE A 32 9.49 8.65 -6.22
CA PHE A 32 10.64 7.87 -6.70
C PHE A 32 10.21 6.72 -7.63
N PRO A 33 9.40 6.97 -8.67
CA PRO A 33 8.80 5.90 -9.47
C PRO A 33 9.86 5.06 -10.21
N THR A 34 11.03 5.62 -10.53
CA THR A 34 12.12 4.90 -11.20
C THR A 34 12.99 4.08 -10.24
N LYS A 35 12.92 4.31 -8.92
CA LYS A 35 13.71 3.59 -7.90
C LYS A 35 12.94 2.45 -7.22
N ILE A 36 11.70 2.19 -7.64
CA ILE A 36 10.85 1.16 -7.06
C ILE A 36 10.48 0.16 -8.16
N ALA A 37 11.02 -1.05 -8.05
CA ALA A 37 10.75 -2.12 -9.01
C ALA A 37 9.31 -2.64 -8.84
N ALA A 38 8.87 -2.81 -7.60
CA ALA A 38 7.49 -3.14 -7.26
C ALA A 38 7.09 -2.65 -5.86
N ALA A 39 5.80 -2.44 -5.68
CA ALA A 39 5.17 -2.09 -4.41
C ALA A 39 4.19 -3.18 -3.98
N VAL A 40 4.41 -3.78 -2.81
CA VAL A 40 3.61 -4.86 -2.24
C VAL A 40 2.71 -4.32 -1.15
N PHE A 41 1.40 -4.51 -1.32
CA PHE A 41 0.36 -4.07 -0.40
C PHE A 41 -0.18 -5.29 0.36
N VAL A 42 0.18 -5.44 1.63
CA VAL A 42 -0.23 -6.58 2.47
C VAL A 42 -1.39 -6.18 3.36
N SER A 43 -2.61 -6.62 3.02
CA SER A 43 -3.86 -6.13 3.62
C SER A 43 -3.81 -4.64 3.96
N ALA A 44 -3.46 -3.87 2.93
CA ALA A 44 -3.04 -2.49 3.06
C ALA A 44 -3.96 -1.57 2.30
N TRP A 45 -3.92 -0.28 2.63
CA TRP A 45 -4.60 0.71 1.82
C TRP A 45 -3.97 0.76 0.42
N LEU A 46 -4.78 0.50 -0.61
CA LEU A 46 -4.39 0.62 -2.01
C LEU A 46 -5.12 1.84 -2.60
N PRO A 47 -4.50 3.03 -2.56
CA PRO A 47 -5.13 4.25 -3.07
C PRO A 47 -5.18 4.21 -4.61
N SER A 48 -6.10 4.96 -5.21
CA SER A 48 -6.16 5.16 -6.67
C SER A 48 -6.03 6.64 -6.98
N PRO A 49 -5.34 7.05 -8.05
CA PRO A 49 -5.37 8.44 -8.54
C PRO A 49 -6.80 8.96 -8.78
N ASP A 50 -7.72 8.07 -9.12
CA ASP A 50 -9.12 8.41 -9.41
C ASP A 50 -10.04 8.31 -8.17
N LEU A 51 -9.51 7.93 -7.00
CA LEU A 51 -10.29 7.73 -5.78
C LEU A 51 -9.74 8.59 -4.64
N ASN A 52 -10.46 9.64 -4.28
CA ASN A 52 -10.07 10.49 -3.18
C ASN A 52 -10.40 9.79 -1.85
N TYR A 53 -9.51 9.85 -0.86
CA TYR A 53 -9.75 9.33 0.49
C TYR A 53 -11.10 9.81 1.09
N LEU A 54 -11.49 11.02 0.71
CA LEU A 54 -12.74 11.66 1.12
C LEU A 54 -14.00 11.00 0.51
N ASP A 55 -13.89 10.34 -0.65
CA ASP A 55 -15.02 9.69 -1.31
C ASP A 55 -15.47 8.44 -0.53
N LEU A 56 -14.54 7.75 0.13
CA LEU A 56 -14.83 6.53 0.90
C LEU A 56 -15.37 6.81 2.31
N LEU A 57 -15.11 8.00 2.85
CA LEU A 57 -15.52 8.38 4.20
C LEU A 57 -16.75 9.28 4.23
N GLN A 58 -17.34 9.62 3.09
CA GLN A 58 -18.31 10.71 3.00
C GLN A 58 -19.47 10.63 4.01
N GLU A 59 -19.94 9.43 4.37
CA GLU A 59 -21.07 9.29 5.31
C GLU A 59 -20.69 9.58 6.78
N ASP A 60 -19.43 9.47 7.18
CA ASP A 60 -18.97 9.71 8.57
C ASP A 60 -17.75 10.65 8.68
N LEU A 61 -17.31 11.26 7.58
CA LEU A 61 -16.06 12.04 7.50
C LEU A 61 -16.01 13.15 8.55
N THR A 62 -17.08 13.92 8.71
CA THR A 62 -17.12 15.02 9.68
C THR A 62 -16.89 14.51 11.11
N LEU A 63 -17.51 13.39 11.47
CA LEU A 63 -17.36 12.80 12.79
C LEU A 63 -15.96 12.18 12.93
N ALA A 64 -15.51 11.40 11.95
CA ALA A 64 -14.19 10.77 11.95
C ALA A 64 -13.07 11.83 12.05
N LEU A 65 -13.12 12.89 11.25
CA LEU A 65 -12.18 14.02 11.30
C LEU A 65 -12.24 14.73 12.66
N SER A 66 -13.42 14.88 13.27
CA SER A 66 -13.53 15.46 14.62
C SER A 66 -12.94 14.57 15.71
N LEU A 67 -12.86 13.27 15.47
CA LEU A 67 -12.29 12.28 16.37
C LEU A 67 -10.79 12.03 16.11
N LEU A 68 -10.25 12.50 14.98
CA LEU A 68 -8.82 12.41 14.70
C LEU A 68 -8.04 13.15 15.79
N ARG A 69 -7.16 12.40 16.44
CA ARG A 69 -6.08 12.94 17.26
C ARG A 69 -4.84 13.01 16.39
N PRO A 70 -3.93 13.97 16.61
CA PRO A 70 -2.59 13.90 16.02
C PRO A 70 -2.00 12.52 16.33
N PHE A 71 -1.79 11.72 15.30
CA PHE A 71 -1.20 10.40 15.40
C PHE A 71 0.14 10.43 14.68
N PRO A 72 1.26 10.06 15.34
CA PRO A 72 2.60 10.25 14.78
C PRO A 72 2.94 9.30 13.61
N ILE A 73 1.98 8.58 13.01
CA ILE A 73 2.26 7.76 11.82
C ILE A 73 2.74 8.62 10.65
N PHE A 74 2.23 9.85 10.53
CA PHE A 74 2.50 10.73 9.38
C PHE A 74 3.40 11.91 9.77
N GLY A 75 4.48 11.61 10.51
CA GLY A 75 5.49 12.61 10.85
C GLY A 75 6.32 13.09 9.65
N ASP A 76 6.19 12.44 8.49
CA ASP A 76 6.82 12.86 7.24
C ASP A 76 5.92 13.93 6.58
N GLU A 77 6.41 15.17 6.48
CA GLU A 77 5.68 16.31 5.88
C GLU A 77 5.23 15.99 4.46
N ASP A 78 6.00 15.16 3.73
CA ASP A 78 5.66 14.67 2.40
C ASP A 78 4.32 13.92 2.34
N LEU A 79 3.96 13.17 3.39
CA LEU A 79 2.68 12.46 3.45
C LEU A 79 1.49 13.43 3.63
N GLN A 80 1.73 14.60 4.20
CA GLN A 80 0.70 15.64 4.39
C GLN A 80 0.54 16.49 3.13
N GLU A 81 1.64 16.84 2.47
CA GLU A 81 1.62 17.73 1.30
C GLU A 81 1.33 16.99 -0.02
N ASN A 82 1.86 15.78 -0.20
CA ASN A 82 1.78 15.02 -1.46
C ASN A 82 0.80 13.84 -1.38
N THR A 83 -0.48 14.15 -1.17
CA THR A 83 -1.57 13.15 -1.20
C THR A 83 -2.12 12.89 -2.60
N GLN A 84 -1.75 13.71 -3.59
CA GLN A 84 -2.19 13.56 -4.98
C GLN A 84 -1.28 12.58 -5.72
N LEU A 85 -1.79 11.37 -5.96
CA LEU A 85 -1.11 10.35 -6.76
C LEU A 85 -1.42 10.56 -8.24
N THR A 86 -0.42 10.41 -9.10
CA THR A 86 -0.55 10.64 -10.55
C THR A 86 -0.40 9.34 -11.34
N ARG A 87 -0.96 9.30 -12.55
CA ARG A 87 -0.77 8.15 -13.44
C ARG A 87 0.65 8.06 -13.98
N ASP A 88 1.34 9.18 -14.10
CA ASP A 88 2.68 9.26 -14.70
C ASP A 88 3.80 8.83 -13.75
N ASN A 89 3.58 8.92 -12.42
CA ASN A 89 4.53 8.44 -11.41
C ASN A 89 3.98 7.22 -10.66
N TYR A 90 2.98 7.40 -9.78
CA TYR A 90 2.38 6.28 -9.05
C TYR A 90 1.83 5.17 -9.97
N GLY A 91 1.29 5.55 -11.13
CA GLY A 91 0.72 4.60 -12.10
C GLY A 91 1.74 3.68 -12.75
N ILE A 92 3.00 4.11 -12.94
CA ILE A 92 4.01 3.32 -13.66
C ILE A 92 4.67 2.22 -12.81
N VAL A 93 4.64 2.37 -11.48
CA VAL A 93 5.24 1.38 -10.57
C VAL A 93 4.34 0.14 -10.49
N ALA A 94 4.96 -1.04 -10.65
CA ALA A 94 4.26 -2.31 -10.53
C ALA A 94 3.71 -2.50 -9.10
N LYS A 95 2.46 -2.93 -9.00
CA LYS A 95 1.74 -3.11 -7.74
C LYS A 95 1.41 -4.59 -7.58
N VAL A 96 1.64 -5.14 -6.39
CA VAL A 96 1.18 -6.47 -6.00
C VAL A 96 0.36 -6.34 -4.75
N TYR A 97 -0.82 -6.96 -4.70
CA TYR A 97 -1.65 -6.96 -3.50
C TYR A 97 -1.70 -8.35 -2.87
N ILE A 98 -1.46 -8.44 -1.56
CA ILE A 98 -1.60 -9.66 -0.77
C ILE A 98 -2.83 -9.53 0.11
N VAL A 99 -3.87 -10.29 -0.22
CA VAL A 99 -5.15 -10.34 0.48
C VAL A 99 -5.06 -11.22 1.72
N CYS A 100 -5.48 -10.70 2.86
CA CYS A 100 -5.69 -11.49 4.09
C CYS A 100 -7.18 -11.85 4.22
N GLU A 101 -7.53 -13.11 4.03
CA GLU A 101 -8.93 -13.55 3.91
C GLU A 101 -9.78 -13.34 5.18
N GLN A 102 -9.18 -13.53 6.37
CA GLN A 102 -9.87 -13.42 7.67
C GLN A 102 -9.60 -12.09 8.37
N ASP A 103 -9.15 -11.09 7.62
CA ASP A 103 -8.96 -9.75 8.13
C ASP A 103 -10.31 -9.14 8.56
N LYS A 104 -10.37 -8.65 9.80
CA LYS A 104 -11.57 -8.03 10.39
C LYS A 104 -11.49 -6.50 10.43
N LEU A 105 -10.32 -5.92 10.18
CA LEU A 105 -10.11 -4.49 10.06
C LEU A 105 -10.29 -4.06 8.61
N PHE A 106 -9.42 -4.52 7.72
CA PHE A 106 -9.57 -4.39 6.27
C PHE A 106 -10.32 -5.62 5.79
N LYS A 107 -11.64 -5.65 5.95
CA LYS A 107 -12.46 -6.81 5.59
C LYS A 107 -12.21 -7.24 4.14
N HIS A 108 -12.34 -8.54 3.87
CA HIS A 108 -12.09 -9.13 2.55
C HIS A 108 -12.77 -8.34 1.40
N ASP A 109 -14.06 -8.04 1.53
CA ASP A 109 -14.81 -7.27 0.52
C ASP A 109 -14.24 -5.86 0.31
N PHE A 110 -13.70 -5.24 1.37
CA PHE A 110 -13.07 -3.92 1.27
C PHE A 110 -11.71 -3.99 0.57
N GLN A 111 -10.92 -5.03 0.81
CA GLN A 111 -9.67 -5.28 0.08
C GLN A 111 -9.96 -5.51 -1.41
N LEU A 112 -10.95 -6.35 -1.74
CA LEU A 112 -11.38 -6.59 -3.12
C LEU A 112 -11.91 -5.33 -3.79
N PHE A 113 -12.69 -4.51 -3.07
CA PHE A 113 -13.17 -3.24 -3.57
C PHE A 113 -12.01 -2.31 -3.96
N MET A 114 -10.96 -2.20 -3.13
CA MET A 114 -9.78 -1.39 -3.48
C MET A 114 -9.04 -1.96 -4.69
N ILE A 115 -8.88 -3.29 -4.77
CA ILE A 115 -8.27 -3.99 -5.91
C ILE A 115 -9.04 -3.72 -7.20
N GLU A 116 -10.37 -3.76 -7.18
CA GLU A 116 -11.20 -3.49 -8.36
C GLU A 116 -11.02 -2.04 -8.84
N ARG A 117 -10.89 -1.09 -7.90
CA ARG A 117 -10.73 0.35 -8.19
C ARG A 117 -9.33 0.72 -8.67
N ASN A 118 -8.32 -0.05 -8.27
CA ASN A 118 -6.94 0.13 -8.73
C ASN A 118 -6.30 -1.25 -8.94
N PRO A 119 -6.54 -1.88 -10.10
CA PRO A 119 -6.04 -3.23 -10.37
C PRO A 119 -4.50 -3.31 -10.29
N PRO A 120 -3.94 -4.12 -9.37
CA PRO A 120 -2.52 -4.39 -9.32
C PRO A 120 -2.09 -5.36 -10.43
N ASN A 121 -0.79 -5.49 -10.65
CA ASN A 121 -0.20 -6.42 -11.61
C ASN A 121 -0.35 -7.89 -11.18
N ASP A 122 -0.34 -8.15 -9.87
CA ASP A 122 -0.59 -9.48 -9.31
C ASP A 122 -1.38 -9.38 -8.00
N VAL A 123 -2.16 -10.41 -7.71
CA VAL A 123 -2.93 -10.55 -6.46
C VAL A 123 -2.65 -11.92 -5.87
N LYS A 124 -2.12 -11.95 -4.64
CA LYS A 124 -1.96 -13.16 -3.85
C LYS A 124 -3.02 -13.20 -2.75
N VAL A 125 -3.50 -14.38 -2.39
CA VAL A 125 -4.45 -14.55 -1.29
C VAL A 125 -3.84 -15.49 -0.25
N ILE A 126 -3.82 -15.05 1.00
CA ILE A 126 -3.44 -15.89 2.14
C ILE A 126 -4.72 -16.32 2.85
N ALA A 127 -5.15 -17.55 2.56
CA ALA A 127 -6.32 -18.17 3.20
C ALA A 127 -6.09 -18.29 4.72
N GLY A 128 -7.11 -17.94 5.50
CA GLY A 128 -7.04 -17.99 6.96
C GLY A 128 -6.16 -16.92 7.65
N ALA A 129 -5.51 -16.01 6.92
CA ALA A 129 -4.73 -14.92 7.53
C ALA A 129 -5.63 -13.82 8.11
N ASP A 130 -5.30 -13.36 9.32
CA ASP A 130 -5.91 -12.15 9.90
C ASP A 130 -5.20 -10.87 9.40
N HIS A 131 -5.55 -9.72 9.99
CA HIS A 131 -4.92 -8.45 9.64
C HIS A 131 -3.40 -8.48 9.83
N MET A 132 -2.87 -9.31 10.73
CA MET A 132 -1.44 -9.45 11.01
C MET A 132 -0.92 -10.75 10.40
N SER A 133 -0.90 -10.85 9.06
CA SER A 133 -0.41 -12.06 8.36
C SER A 133 1.01 -12.46 8.73
N MET A 134 1.87 -11.50 9.10
CA MET A 134 3.21 -11.78 9.64
C MET A 134 3.21 -12.55 10.97
N PHE A 135 2.08 -12.65 11.67
CA PHE A 135 1.91 -13.45 12.88
C PHE A 135 1.03 -14.68 12.63
N SER A 136 -0.09 -14.52 11.93
CA SER A 136 -1.04 -15.61 11.71
C SER A 136 -0.57 -16.60 10.63
N LYS A 137 0.13 -16.10 9.61
CA LYS A 137 0.56 -16.84 8.41
C LYS A 137 1.96 -16.44 7.91
N PRO A 138 3.00 -16.44 8.77
CA PRO A 138 4.31 -15.91 8.39
C PRO A 138 4.98 -16.69 7.27
N GLN A 139 4.81 -18.02 7.21
CA GLN A 139 5.44 -18.84 6.18
C GLN A 139 4.83 -18.58 4.80
N GLU A 140 3.50 -18.49 4.71
CA GLU A 140 2.80 -18.18 3.47
C GLU A 140 3.08 -16.75 3.00
N LEU A 141 3.10 -15.78 3.93
CA LEU A 141 3.51 -14.40 3.60
C LEU A 141 4.94 -14.37 3.07
N PHE A 142 5.87 -15.05 3.74
CA PHE A 142 7.28 -15.12 3.30
C PHE A 142 7.41 -15.76 1.91
N SER A 143 6.70 -16.87 1.66
CA SER A 143 6.69 -17.53 0.35
C SER A 143 6.27 -16.57 -0.77
N TYR A 144 5.17 -15.84 -0.57
CA TYR A 144 4.73 -14.86 -1.57
C TYR A 144 5.70 -13.70 -1.74
N LEU A 145 6.34 -13.21 -0.67
CA LEU A 145 7.36 -12.17 -0.79
C LEU A 145 8.58 -12.67 -1.59
N GLN A 146 8.97 -13.94 -1.44
CA GLN A 146 10.02 -14.54 -2.26
C GLN A 146 9.60 -14.62 -3.73
N GLU A 147 8.41 -15.14 -4.02
CA GLU A 147 7.88 -15.21 -5.39
C GLU A 147 7.82 -13.82 -6.07
N ILE A 148 7.40 -12.80 -5.32
CA ILE A 148 7.35 -11.42 -5.81
C ILE A 148 8.77 -10.91 -6.07
N THR A 149 9.72 -11.19 -5.17
CA THR A 149 11.13 -10.80 -5.38
C THR A 149 11.65 -11.43 -6.67
N ASP A 150 11.49 -12.74 -6.84
CA ASP A 150 11.97 -13.46 -8.04
C ASP A 150 11.31 -12.97 -9.35
N THR A 151 10.13 -12.35 -9.26
CA THR A 151 9.39 -11.84 -10.43
C THR A 151 9.79 -10.42 -10.80
N TYR A 152 10.08 -9.57 -9.82
CA TYR A 152 10.24 -8.12 -10.01
C TYR A 152 11.66 -7.61 -9.72
N TYR A 153 12.58 -8.45 -9.20
CA TYR A 153 13.94 -8.05 -8.82
C TYR A 153 14.99 -9.13 -9.12
#